data_AF-A0A1V2Q073-F1
#
_entry.id   AF-A0A1V2Q073-F1
#
_cell.length_a   1.000
_cell.length_b   1.000
_cell.length_c   1.000
_cell.angle_alpha   90.00
_cell.angle_beta   90.00
_cell.angle_gamma   90.00
#
_symmetry.space_group_name_H-M   'P 1'
#
loop_
_entity.id
_entity.type
_entity.pdbx_description
1 polymer ?
#
loop_
_entity_poly.entity_id
_entity_poly.type
_entity_poly.pdbx_seq_one_letter_code
_entity_poly.pdbx_strand_id
1 'polypeptide(L)'
;MPRTQVLVAGGGLTGLSAAVLLAWHGVRCVVVERRAELLARPTPRTVNPRTMEVLRQVGLEHVAVRRSDSAAETSAVSPCAAVSIVQDRFEGMLRERAEALGATVSFGTELKSFNASADSVTATVAEDEGEYTIEADYLIAADGADSNTRRELGLAADDHRCRFGRVFLAGKSASTMPHDSGDIFLQDAHNLAWKLAAVVKGMAGPALLDTYQTERHPDTVPPPAPVDAMTLGFRYCSEAVIDPGGNVALLPSQLRGQPGSRAPHVPVAFFNRPISTLDLYGRDFVALVGSAGAWQHAGEGLPVRTYRIGTHLRSDADLDAAHGITPDGIVLIRPDGFVAWRSPGPVTDATEAMAKALRTILAR
;
A
#
# COMPACT_ATOMS: atom_id res chain seq x y z
N MET A 1 -12.76 -11.95 25.93
CA MET A 1 -12.36 -12.08 24.53
C MET A 1 -11.59 -10.82 24.14
N PRO A 2 -10.29 -10.90 23.86
CA PRO A 2 -9.54 -9.79 23.28
C PRO A 2 -10.20 -9.28 22.00
N ARG A 3 -10.18 -7.96 21.78
CA ARG A 3 -10.72 -7.33 20.58
C ARG A 3 -9.68 -6.47 19.87
N THR A 4 -9.59 -6.59 18.55
CA THR A 4 -8.75 -5.76 17.68
C THR A 4 -9.56 -5.23 16.49
N GLN A 5 -9.04 -4.25 15.75
CA GLN A 5 -9.69 -3.84 14.49
C GLN A 5 -9.29 -4.78 13.36
N VAL A 6 -8.01 -5.14 13.30
CA VAL A 6 -7.51 -6.09 12.31
C VAL A 6 -6.70 -7.19 12.99
N LEU A 7 -7.09 -8.44 12.77
CA LEU A 7 -6.25 -9.60 13.06
C LEU A 7 -5.42 -9.94 11.81
N VAL A 8 -4.13 -10.19 11.98
CA VAL A 8 -3.22 -10.60 10.92
C VAL A 8 -2.68 -11.98 11.26
N ALA A 9 -3.00 -12.98 10.43
CA ALA A 9 -2.49 -14.33 10.59
C ALA A 9 -1.24 -14.55 9.74
N GLY A 10 -0.10 -14.72 10.38
CA GLY A 10 1.23 -14.85 9.76
C GLY A 10 2.14 -13.66 10.08
N GLY A 11 3.30 -13.94 10.64
CA GLY A 11 4.36 -12.98 11.02
C GLY A 11 5.58 -13.03 10.10
N GLY A 12 5.37 -13.34 8.82
CA GLY A 12 6.39 -13.17 7.78
C GLY A 12 6.39 -11.74 7.21
N LEU A 13 7.16 -11.52 6.14
CA LEU A 13 7.27 -10.21 5.48
C LEU A 13 5.92 -9.54 5.20
N THR A 14 4.94 -10.27 4.64
CA THR A 14 3.61 -9.72 4.33
C THR A 14 2.86 -9.25 5.56
N GLY A 15 2.75 -10.12 6.57
CA GLY A 15 1.95 -9.83 7.77
C GLY A 15 2.58 -8.75 8.63
N LEU A 16 3.91 -8.76 8.79
CA LEU A 16 4.63 -7.70 9.49
C LEU A 16 4.55 -6.36 8.73
N SER A 17 4.60 -6.38 7.40
CA SER A 17 4.37 -5.17 6.60
C SER A 17 2.95 -4.63 6.78
N ALA A 18 1.94 -5.50 6.77
CA ALA A 18 0.56 -5.12 7.03
C ALA A 18 0.43 -4.50 8.44
N ALA A 19 1.07 -5.08 9.45
CA ALA A 19 1.06 -4.56 10.81
C ALA A 19 1.68 -3.15 10.89
N VAL A 20 2.86 -2.94 10.30
CA VAL A 20 3.52 -1.62 10.22
C VAL A 20 2.60 -0.59 9.57
N LEU A 21 2.01 -0.93 8.42
CA LEU A 21 1.20 0.00 7.63
C LEU A 21 -0.16 0.30 8.27
N LEU A 22 -0.82 -0.71 8.85
CA LEU A 22 -2.05 -0.52 9.63
C LEU A 22 -1.80 0.38 10.83
N ALA A 23 -0.74 0.11 11.61
CA ALA A 23 -0.38 0.91 12.76
C ALA A 23 0.08 2.34 12.36
N TRP A 24 0.77 2.49 11.23
CA TRP A 24 1.12 3.79 10.65
C TRP A 24 -0.12 4.63 10.32
N HIS A 25 -1.17 3.99 9.81
CA HIS A 25 -2.48 4.61 9.63
C HIS A 25 -3.32 4.67 10.91
N GLY A 26 -2.82 4.25 12.07
CA GLY A 26 -3.53 4.31 13.35
C GLY A 26 -4.67 3.29 13.49
N VAL A 27 -4.57 2.14 12.83
CA VAL A 27 -5.47 1.00 13.01
C VAL A 27 -4.85 0.03 14.01
N ARG A 28 -5.60 -0.35 15.04
CA ARG A 28 -5.16 -1.36 16.01
C ARG A 28 -5.12 -2.72 15.35
N CYS A 29 -3.95 -3.38 15.41
CA CYS A 29 -3.79 -4.70 14.84
C CYS A 29 -3.03 -5.66 15.77
N VAL A 30 -3.38 -6.93 15.66
CA VAL A 30 -2.71 -8.04 16.33
C VAL A 30 -2.18 -8.98 15.25
N VAL A 31 -0.91 -9.34 15.30
CA VAL A 31 -0.29 -10.37 14.46
C VAL A 31 -0.17 -11.65 15.27
N VAL A 32 -0.61 -12.78 14.72
CA VAL A 32 -0.39 -14.12 15.28
C VAL A 32 0.49 -14.93 14.33
N GLU A 33 1.58 -15.49 14.84
CA GLU A 33 2.55 -16.30 14.09
C GLU A 33 2.82 -17.61 14.83
N ARG A 34 2.63 -18.74 14.14
CA ARG A 34 2.82 -20.08 14.71
C ARG A 34 4.25 -20.39 15.11
N ARG A 35 5.24 -19.82 14.42
CA ARG A 35 6.65 -20.01 14.75
C ARG A 35 6.96 -19.28 16.05
N ALA A 36 7.80 -19.88 16.90
CA ALA A 36 8.30 -19.22 18.11
C ALA A 36 9.29 -18.09 17.79
N GLU A 37 9.99 -18.17 16.65
CA GLU A 37 11.04 -17.22 16.26
C GLU A 37 10.95 -16.85 14.75
N LEU A 38 11.68 -15.81 14.38
CA LEU A 38 11.84 -15.39 12.99
C LEU A 38 12.53 -16.47 12.16
N LEU A 39 12.22 -16.52 10.86
CA LEU A 39 12.80 -17.54 9.99
C LEU A 39 14.19 -17.10 9.54
N ALA A 40 15.22 -17.71 10.12
CA ALA A 40 16.59 -17.56 9.65
C ALA A 40 16.73 -18.14 8.23
N ARG A 41 16.83 -17.27 7.22
CA ARG A 41 17.21 -17.66 5.85
C ARG A 41 18.50 -16.93 5.47
N PRO A 42 19.61 -17.65 5.27
CA PRO A 42 20.92 -17.03 5.06
C PRO A 42 21.07 -16.39 3.68
N THR A 43 20.24 -16.77 2.69
CA THR A 43 20.32 -16.20 1.35
C THR A 43 19.63 -14.83 1.32
N PRO A 44 20.35 -13.74 0.99
CA PRO A 44 19.76 -12.43 0.91
C PRO A 44 18.84 -12.33 -0.30
N ARG A 45 17.84 -11.46 -0.20
CA ARG A 45 16.90 -11.14 -1.27
C ARG A 45 17.06 -9.68 -1.68
N THR A 46 16.82 -9.41 -2.95
CA THR A 46 16.76 -8.06 -3.46
C THR A 46 15.42 -7.42 -3.09
N VAL A 47 15.52 -6.33 -2.33
CA VAL A 47 14.43 -5.41 -2.04
C VAL A 47 14.44 -4.32 -3.10
N ASN A 48 13.39 -4.28 -3.90
CA ASN A 48 13.29 -3.35 -5.02
C ASN A 48 13.04 -1.90 -4.57
N PRO A 49 13.28 -0.89 -5.42
CA PRO A 49 13.07 0.52 -5.07
C PRO A 49 11.63 0.82 -4.65
N ARG A 50 10.63 0.15 -5.24
CA ARG A 50 9.22 0.34 -4.88
C ARG A 50 8.97 0.01 -3.41
N THR A 51 9.55 -1.08 -2.93
CA THR A 51 9.45 -1.53 -1.55
C THR A 51 10.21 -0.58 -0.62
N MET A 52 11.40 -0.14 -1.03
CA MET A 52 12.19 0.83 -0.27
C MET A 52 11.49 2.17 -0.08
N GLU A 53 10.67 2.62 -1.04
CA GLU A 53 9.86 3.83 -0.88
C GLU A 53 8.75 3.65 0.16
N VAL A 54 8.13 2.47 0.22
CA VAL A 54 7.14 2.19 1.29
C VAL A 54 7.85 2.17 2.64
N LEU A 55 9.04 1.56 2.72
CA LEU A 55 9.86 1.61 3.93
C LEU A 55 10.24 3.06 4.28
N ARG A 56 10.56 3.91 3.29
CA ARG A 56 10.86 5.34 3.49
C ARG A 56 9.68 6.07 4.14
N GLN A 57 8.46 5.85 3.66
CA GLN A 57 7.24 6.45 4.23
C GLN A 57 7.08 6.15 5.72
N VAL A 58 7.39 4.92 6.12
CA VAL A 58 7.28 4.49 7.53
C VAL A 58 8.58 4.65 8.32
N GLY A 59 9.58 5.33 7.77
CA GLY A 59 10.85 5.65 8.45
C GLY A 59 11.84 4.49 8.54
N LEU A 60 11.71 3.47 7.70
CA LEU A 60 12.53 2.25 7.70
C LEU A 60 13.62 2.20 6.62
N GLU A 61 13.58 3.05 5.59
CA GLU A 61 14.57 3.03 4.50
C GLU A 61 16.02 3.06 5.03
N HIS A 62 16.33 4.04 5.88
CA HIS A 62 17.68 4.19 6.43
C HIS A 62 18.11 2.99 7.29
N VAL A 63 17.17 2.30 7.95
CA VAL A 63 17.44 1.07 8.71
C VAL A 63 17.73 -0.08 7.75
N ALA A 64 16.91 -0.24 6.70
CA ALA A 64 17.09 -1.26 5.68
C ALA A 64 18.45 -1.13 4.98
N VAL A 65 18.85 0.09 4.59
CA VAL A 65 20.18 0.35 4.00
C VAL A 65 21.30 -0.07 4.97
N ARG A 66 21.24 0.36 6.24
CA ARG A 66 22.27 -0.01 7.24
C ARG A 66 22.33 -1.51 7.52
N ARG A 67 21.19 -2.20 7.48
CA ARG A 67 21.10 -3.64 7.75
C ARG A 67 21.27 -4.50 6.49
N SER A 68 21.45 -3.91 5.31
CA SER A 68 21.66 -4.61 4.04
C SER A 68 23.11 -5.09 3.87
N ASP A 69 23.30 -6.10 3.02
CA ASP A 69 24.62 -6.56 2.57
C ASP A 69 25.17 -5.67 1.46
N SER A 70 24.28 -5.10 0.65
CA SER A 70 24.62 -4.15 -0.40
C SER A 70 23.44 -3.27 -0.77
N ALA A 71 23.74 -2.10 -1.32
CA ALA A 71 22.79 -1.18 -1.92
C ALA A 71 23.23 -0.82 -3.33
N ALA A 72 22.28 -0.74 -4.25
CA ALA A 72 22.51 -0.19 -5.59
C ALA A 72 22.61 1.35 -5.55
N GLU A 73 22.87 1.96 -6.70
CA GLU A 73 22.71 3.40 -6.86
C GLU A 73 21.23 3.78 -7.06
N THR A 74 20.86 4.97 -6.61
CA THR A 74 19.54 5.56 -6.91
C THR A 74 19.44 5.93 -8.38
N SER A 75 18.22 5.92 -8.93
CA SER A 75 17.96 6.25 -10.33
C SER A 75 17.11 7.52 -10.47
N ALA A 76 16.97 8.06 -11.68
CA ALA A 76 16.14 9.24 -11.92
C ALA A 76 14.63 9.02 -11.68
N VAL A 77 14.18 7.77 -11.49
CA VAL A 77 12.75 7.41 -11.36
C VAL A 77 12.32 7.09 -9.92
N SER A 78 13.27 7.06 -8.98
CA SER A 78 13.01 6.79 -7.56
C SER A 78 14.11 7.40 -6.67
N PRO A 79 13.75 7.97 -5.51
CA PRO A 79 14.74 8.44 -4.53
C PRO A 79 15.41 7.28 -3.78
N CYS A 80 14.91 6.05 -3.93
CA CYS A 80 15.37 4.88 -3.22
C CYS A 80 16.17 3.96 -4.14
N ALA A 81 17.25 3.41 -3.61
CA ALA A 81 18.01 2.35 -4.27
C ALA A 81 17.46 0.97 -3.88
N ALA A 82 17.67 -0.03 -4.74
CA ALA A 82 17.47 -1.42 -4.35
C ALA A 82 18.51 -1.84 -3.31
N VAL A 83 18.14 -2.71 -2.38
CA VAL A 83 19.08 -3.27 -1.38
C VAL A 83 19.03 -4.79 -1.36
N SER A 84 20.11 -5.43 -0.93
CA SER A 84 20.18 -6.88 -0.71
C SER A 84 20.19 -7.14 0.79
N ILE A 85 19.18 -7.81 1.34
CA ILE A 85 19.06 -8.04 2.79
C ILE A 85 18.58 -9.46 3.08
N VAL A 86 19.11 -10.09 4.12
CA VAL A 86 18.62 -11.40 4.57
C VAL A 86 17.29 -11.28 5.30
N GLN A 87 16.47 -12.31 5.17
CA GLN A 87 15.05 -12.25 5.51
C GLN A 87 14.79 -11.99 6.99
N ASP A 88 15.55 -12.60 7.90
CA ASP A 88 15.43 -12.42 9.35
C ASP A 88 15.76 -10.98 9.77
N ARG A 89 16.79 -10.36 9.20
CA ARG A 89 17.09 -8.92 9.41
C ARG A 89 15.93 -8.04 8.94
N PHE A 90 15.31 -8.38 7.81
CA PHE A 90 14.20 -7.62 7.25
C PHE A 90 12.90 -7.82 8.07
N GLU A 91 12.55 -9.05 8.42
CA GLU A 91 11.41 -9.33 9.30
C GLU A 91 11.61 -8.68 10.68
N GLY A 92 12.82 -8.72 11.24
CA GLY A 92 13.17 -8.10 12.51
C GLY A 92 12.93 -6.59 12.52
N MET A 93 13.40 -5.85 11.49
CA MET A 93 13.15 -4.40 11.41
C MET A 93 11.66 -4.06 11.23
N LEU A 94 10.89 -4.89 10.51
CA LEU A 94 9.45 -4.69 10.36
C LEU A 94 8.72 -4.93 11.69
N ARG A 95 9.10 -5.99 12.43
CA ARG A 95 8.55 -6.29 13.76
C ARG A 95 8.82 -5.16 14.74
N GLU A 96 10.08 -4.76 14.89
CA GLU A 96 10.48 -3.63 15.76
C GLU A 96 9.67 -2.38 15.45
N ARG A 97 9.43 -2.10 14.16
CA ARG A 97 8.64 -0.95 13.73
C ARG A 97 7.15 -1.10 14.01
N ALA A 98 6.58 -2.29 13.79
CA ALA A 98 5.17 -2.55 14.07
C ALA A 98 4.87 -2.35 15.56
N GLU A 99 5.69 -2.93 16.42
CA GLU A 99 5.60 -2.79 17.88
C GLU A 99 5.78 -1.32 18.32
N ALA A 100 6.77 -0.61 17.76
CA ALA A 100 6.99 0.81 18.05
C ALA A 100 5.83 1.73 17.59
N LEU A 101 5.03 1.29 16.61
CA LEU A 101 3.82 1.98 16.16
C LEU A 101 2.56 1.55 16.92
N GLY A 102 2.67 0.58 17.84
CA GLY A 102 1.58 0.12 18.71
C GLY A 102 0.84 -1.14 18.23
N ALA A 103 1.37 -1.87 17.24
CA ALA A 103 0.86 -3.20 16.90
C ALA A 103 1.27 -4.22 17.97
N THR A 104 0.40 -5.20 18.23
CA THR A 104 0.76 -6.37 19.04
C THR A 104 1.22 -7.49 18.12
N VAL A 105 2.37 -8.11 18.40
CA VAL A 105 2.92 -9.22 17.61
C VAL A 105 3.18 -10.40 18.51
N SER A 106 2.45 -11.50 18.29
CA SER A 106 2.54 -12.73 19.08
C SER A 106 3.13 -13.86 18.24
N PHE A 107 4.34 -14.29 18.61
CA PHE A 107 4.98 -15.51 18.08
C PHE A 107 4.62 -16.70 18.98
N GLY A 108 4.62 -17.90 18.42
CA GLY A 108 4.09 -19.11 19.08
C GLY A 108 2.56 -19.14 19.17
N THR A 109 1.86 -18.29 18.41
CA THR A 109 0.38 -18.21 18.39
C THR A 109 -0.13 -18.50 16.99
N GLU A 110 -0.88 -19.59 16.80
CA GLU A 110 -1.40 -20.02 15.50
C GLU A 110 -2.90 -19.72 15.36
N LEU A 111 -3.32 -19.16 14.21
CA LEU A 111 -4.74 -19.15 13.81
C LEU A 111 -5.19 -20.58 13.45
N LYS A 112 -6.17 -21.12 14.17
CA LYS A 112 -6.69 -22.48 13.97
C LYS A 112 -7.95 -22.52 13.10
N SER A 113 -8.86 -21.58 13.34
CA SER A 113 -10.10 -21.44 12.58
C SER A 113 -10.68 -20.05 12.74
N PHE A 114 -11.64 -19.69 11.88
CA PHE A 114 -12.37 -18.44 12.02
C PHE A 114 -13.82 -18.56 11.54
N ASN A 115 -14.67 -17.69 12.07
CA ASN A 115 -16.02 -17.47 11.59
C ASN A 115 -16.19 -15.98 11.26
N ALA A 116 -16.50 -15.68 10.00
CA ALA A 116 -16.76 -14.34 9.54
C ALA A 116 -18.26 -14.10 9.37
N SER A 117 -18.74 -13.02 9.99
CA SER A 117 -20.10 -12.50 9.82
C SER A 117 -20.10 -11.21 9.00
N ALA A 118 -21.26 -10.59 8.84
CA ALA A 118 -21.38 -9.27 8.21
C ALA A 118 -20.71 -8.15 9.05
N ASP A 119 -20.52 -8.34 10.35
CA ASP A 119 -20.11 -7.27 11.29
C ASP A 119 -18.72 -7.49 11.89
N SER A 120 -18.30 -8.74 12.08
CA SER A 120 -17.00 -9.08 12.67
C SER A 120 -16.49 -10.45 12.23
N VAL A 121 -15.22 -10.71 12.54
CA VAL A 121 -14.55 -12.02 12.45
C VAL A 121 -14.24 -12.49 13.87
N THR A 122 -14.68 -13.70 14.20
CA THR A 122 -14.26 -14.41 15.41
C THR A 122 -13.22 -15.44 15.03
N ALA A 123 -12.02 -15.33 15.57
CA ALA A 123 -10.90 -16.22 15.28
C ALA A 123 -10.52 -17.03 16.52
N THR A 124 -10.34 -18.35 16.35
CA THR A 124 -9.76 -19.22 17.36
C THR A 124 -8.27 -19.32 17.12
N VAL A 125 -7.48 -18.98 18.14
CA VAL A 125 -6.03 -19.05 18.12
C VAL A 125 -5.52 -20.00 19.19
N ALA A 126 -4.38 -20.63 18.93
CA ALA A 126 -3.73 -21.56 19.85
C ALA A 126 -2.32 -21.08 20.20
N GLU A 127 -1.98 -21.18 21.48
CA GLU A 127 -0.62 -21.04 22.02
C GLU A 127 -0.30 -22.25 22.92
N ASP A 128 0.92 -22.32 23.48
CA ASP A 128 1.35 -23.44 24.33
C ASP A 128 0.41 -23.68 25.53
N GLU A 129 -0.22 -22.62 26.05
CA GLU A 129 -1.12 -22.65 27.20
C GLU A 129 -2.57 -23.09 26.86
N GLY A 130 -2.93 -23.14 25.57
CA GLY A 130 -4.25 -23.57 25.11
C GLY A 130 -4.83 -22.73 23.98
N GLU A 131 -6.13 -22.93 23.71
CA GLU A 131 -6.87 -22.19 22.69
C GLU A 131 -7.74 -21.08 23.31
N TYR A 132 -7.80 -19.93 22.64
CA TYR A 132 -8.70 -18.83 23.00
C TYR A 132 -9.20 -18.11 21.75
N THR A 133 -10.20 -17.24 21.93
CA THR A 133 -10.83 -16.51 20.83
C THR A 133 -10.46 -15.03 20.81
N ILE A 134 -10.26 -14.48 19.62
CA ILE A 134 -10.06 -13.05 19.36
C ILE A 134 -11.18 -12.56 18.46
N GLU A 135 -11.79 -11.42 18.80
CA GLU A 135 -12.74 -10.73 17.93
C GLU A 135 -12.03 -9.64 17.13
N ALA A 136 -12.26 -9.57 15.82
CA ALA A 136 -11.70 -8.56 14.95
C ALA A 136 -12.75 -7.98 13.99
N ASP A 137 -12.61 -6.71 13.59
CA ASP A 137 -13.47 -6.15 12.53
C ASP A 137 -13.10 -6.74 11.16
N TYR A 138 -11.83 -7.11 10.95
CA TYR A 138 -11.28 -7.72 9.75
C TYR A 138 -10.16 -8.73 10.05
N LEU A 139 -9.97 -9.69 9.15
CA LEU A 139 -8.85 -10.65 9.17
C LEU A 139 -8.01 -10.51 7.89
N ILE A 140 -6.69 -10.36 8.02
CA ILE A 140 -5.73 -10.52 6.93
C ILE A 140 -4.99 -11.84 7.12
N ALA A 141 -5.20 -12.79 6.22
CA ALA A 141 -4.45 -14.02 6.15
C ALA A 141 -3.21 -13.84 5.28
N ALA A 142 -2.05 -13.81 5.94
CA ALA A 142 -0.71 -13.72 5.40
C ALA A 142 0.11 -14.97 5.77
N ASP A 143 -0.56 -16.13 5.84
CA ASP A 143 -0.07 -17.40 6.39
C ASP A 143 0.75 -18.27 5.42
N GLY A 144 1.08 -17.73 4.24
CA GLY A 144 2.07 -18.29 3.32
C GLY A 144 1.49 -19.15 2.19
N ALA A 145 2.39 -19.87 1.48
CA ALA A 145 2.02 -20.66 0.30
C ALA A 145 1.12 -21.87 0.64
N ASP A 146 1.34 -22.49 1.80
CA ASP A 146 0.54 -23.62 2.29
C ASP A 146 -0.64 -23.18 3.18
N SER A 147 -1.18 -21.99 2.89
CA SER A 147 -2.20 -21.28 3.67
C SER A 147 -3.30 -22.22 4.17
N ASN A 148 -3.41 -22.32 5.50
CA ASN A 148 -4.55 -22.99 6.16
C ASN A 148 -5.84 -22.23 5.84
N THR A 149 -5.75 -20.91 5.79
CA THR A 149 -6.90 -20.03 5.52
C THR A 149 -7.50 -20.29 4.14
N ARG A 150 -6.67 -20.46 3.10
CA ARG A 150 -7.15 -20.85 1.76
C ARG A 150 -7.92 -22.16 1.77
N ARG A 151 -7.41 -23.16 2.50
CA ARG A 151 -8.04 -24.49 2.62
C ARG A 151 -9.36 -24.41 3.37
N GLU A 152 -9.43 -23.65 4.45
CA GLU A 152 -10.66 -23.43 5.23
C GLU A 152 -11.74 -22.69 4.41
N LEU A 153 -11.33 -21.76 3.55
CA LEU A 153 -12.21 -21.08 2.58
C LEU A 153 -12.63 -21.96 1.39
N GLY A 154 -12.09 -23.19 1.28
CA GLY A 154 -12.41 -24.12 0.19
C GLY A 154 -11.93 -23.67 -1.18
N LEU A 155 -10.84 -22.90 -1.25
CA LEU A 155 -10.35 -22.36 -2.52
C LEU A 155 -9.54 -23.38 -3.32
N ALA A 156 -9.83 -23.45 -4.62
CA ALA A 156 -9.01 -24.19 -5.57
C ALA A 156 -7.63 -23.52 -5.76
N ALA A 157 -6.70 -24.24 -6.39
CA ALA A 157 -5.34 -23.74 -6.61
C ALA A 157 -5.27 -22.56 -7.60
N ASP A 158 -6.20 -22.51 -8.55
CA ASP A 158 -6.36 -21.48 -9.58
C ASP A 158 -7.33 -20.36 -9.16
N ASP A 159 -7.96 -20.46 -8.00
CA ASP A 159 -8.83 -19.40 -7.46
C ASP A 159 -7.98 -18.24 -6.90
N HIS A 160 -8.01 -17.11 -7.59
CA HIS A 160 -7.30 -15.89 -7.25
C HIS A 160 -8.15 -14.87 -6.48
N ARG A 161 -9.33 -15.26 -5.98
CA ARG A 161 -10.12 -14.40 -5.08
C ARG A 161 -9.37 -14.20 -3.76
N CYS A 162 -9.30 -12.95 -3.34
CA CYS A 162 -8.53 -12.49 -2.20
C CYS A 162 -9.36 -11.73 -1.17
N ARG A 163 -10.67 -11.57 -1.41
CA ARG A 163 -11.62 -10.98 -0.45
C ARG A 163 -12.82 -11.89 -0.25
N PHE A 164 -13.14 -12.15 1.02
CA PHE A 164 -14.30 -12.93 1.47
C PHE A 164 -14.98 -12.18 2.61
N GLY A 165 -15.85 -11.23 2.25
CA GLY A 165 -16.47 -10.32 3.23
C GLY A 165 -15.43 -9.48 3.97
N ARG A 166 -15.15 -9.87 5.22
CA ARG A 166 -14.18 -9.24 6.14
C ARG A 166 -12.82 -9.95 6.21
N VAL A 167 -12.63 -11.00 5.43
CA VAL A 167 -11.39 -11.78 5.34
C VAL A 167 -10.65 -11.45 4.06
N PHE A 168 -9.35 -11.19 4.16
CA PHE A 168 -8.47 -10.87 3.04
C PHE A 168 -7.29 -11.84 2.98
N LEU A 169 -6.97 -12.35 1.79
CA LEU A 169 -5.72 -13.06 1.53
C LEU A 169 -4.67 -12.05 1.05
N ALA A 170 -3.43 -12.16 1.52
CA ALA A 170 -2.34 -11.27 1.12
C ALA A 170 -1.01 -12.00 0.94
N GLY A 171 -0.22 -11.56 -0.04
CA GLY A 171 1.07 -12.14 -0.33
C GLY A 171 0.98 -13.57 -0.86
N LYS A 172 1.78 -14.49 -0.31
CA LYS A 172 1.81 -15.89 -0.80
C LYS A 172 0.51 -16.67 -0.56
N SER A 173 -0.38 -16.22 0.32
CA SER A 173 -1.72 -16.81 0.47
C SER A 173 -2.69 -16.32 -0.62
N ALA A 174 -2.42 -15.16 -1.22
CA ALA A 174 -3.24 -14.58 -2.29
C ALA A 174 -2.82 -15.07 -3.69
N SER A 175 -1.52 -15.34 -3.88
CA SER A 175 -0.95 -15.72 -5.18
C SER A 175 -0.32 -17.11 -5.12
N THR A 176 -0.92 -18.07 -5.83
CA THR A 176 -0.33 -19.39 -6.15
C THR A 176 0.57 -19.33 -7.40
N MET A 177 0.57 -18.19 -8.12
CA MET A 177 1.45 -17.96 -9.27
C MET A 177 2.92 -17.99 -8.83
N PRO A 178 3.82 -18.63 -9.61
CA PRO A 178 5.25 -18.68 -9.32
C PRO A 178 5.89 -17.32 -9.65
N HIS A 179 5.55 -16.30 -8.86
CA HIS A 179 6.24 -15.02 -8.87
C HIS A 179 7.48 -15.15 -8.00
N ASP A 180 8.57 -15.58 -8.63
CA ASP A 180 9.94 -15.41 -8.11
C ASP A 180 10.38 -13.93 -8.15
N SER A 181 9.52 -13.04 -8.65
CA SER A 181 9.72 -11.60 -8.68
C SER A 181 9.53 -11.00 -7.29
N GLY A 182 10.65 -10.61 -6.68
CA GLY A 182 10.77 -10.14 -5.29
C GLY A 182 9.75 -9.10 -4.81
N ASP A 183 9.52 -9.13 -3.50
CA ASP A 183 8.83 -8.15 -2.65
C ASP A 183 7.44 -7.62 -3.08
N ILE A 184 6.79 -8.25 -4.05
CA ILE A 184 5.38 -7.99 -4.43
C ILE A 184 4.45 -8.06 -3.21
N PHE A 185 4.77 -8.90 -2.23
CA PHE A 185 3.92 -9.14 -1.06
C PHE A 185 3.79 -7.93 -0.14
N LEU A 186 4.80 -7.04 -0.07
CA LEU A 186 4.69 -5.80 0.69
C LEU A 186 3.71 -4.83 0.01
N GLN A 187 3.60 -4.89 -1.32
CA GLN A 187 2.70 -4.04 -2.07
C GLN A 187 1.23 -4.42 -1.86
N ASP A 188 0.92 -5.69 -1.60
CA ASP A 188 -0.43 -6.12 -1.20
C ASP A 188 -0.83 -5.49 0.14
N ALA A 189 0.06 -5.59 1.13
CA ALA A 189 -0.12 -4.95 2.43
C ALA A 189 -0.27 -3.43 2.31
N HIS A 190 0.55 -2.78 1.48
CA HIS A 190 0.51 -1.34 1.24
C HIS A 190 -0.80 -0.89 0.61
N ASN A 191 -1.28 -1.63 -0.40
CA ASN A 191 -2.55 -1.36 -1.06
C ASN A 191 -3.74 -1.54 -0.11
N LEU A 192 -3.74 -2.59 0.71
CA LEU A 192 -4.86 -2.94 1.56
C LEU A 192 -4.95 -2.08 2.84
N ALA A 193 -3.80 -1.75 3.46
CA ALA A 193 -3.78 -1.11 4.78
C ALA A 193 -4.48 0.24 4.83
N TRP A 194 -4.26 1.12 3.84
CA TRP A 194 -4.91 2.43 3.81
C TRP A 194 -6.41 2.33 3.55
N LYS A 195 -6.84 1.36 2.73
CA LYS A 195 -8.25 1.11 2.43
C LYS A 195 -9.00 0.62 3.66
N LEU A 196 -8.41 -0.35 4.37
CA LEU A 196 -8.93 -0.81 5.66
C LEU A 196 -9.00 0.34 6.67
N ALA A 197 -7.94 1.14 6.76
CA ALA A 197 -7.92 2.30 7.66
C ALA A 197 -9.02 3.31 7.31
N ALA A 198 -9.26 3.59 6.03
CA ALA A 198 -10.32 4.50 5.60
C ALA A 198 -11.71 3.98 5.97
N VAL A 199 -11.99 2.69 5.77
CA VAL A 199 -13.29 2.08 6.11
C VAL A 199 -13.48 1.97 7.63
N VAL A 200 -12.48 1.49 8.36
CA VAL A 200 -12.52 1.37 9.83
C VAL A 200 -12.75 2.71 10.52
N LYS A 201 -12.26 3.82 9.94
CA LYS A 201 -12.46 5.18 10.46
C LYS A 201 -13.74 5.86 9.94
N GLY A 202 -14.57 5.17 9.16
CA GLY A 202 -15.79 5.73 8.57
C GLY A 202 -15.53 6.81 7.50
N MET A 203 -14.30 6.86 6.95
CA MET A 203 -13.92 7.80 5.89
C MET A 203 -14.29 7.30 4.49
N ALA A 204 -14.46 5.99 4.32
CA ALA A 204 -14.81 5.33 3.06
C ALA A 204 -15.90 4.27 3.26
N GLY A 205 -16.67 3.99 2.20
CA GLY A 205 -17.62 2.88 2.17
C GLY A 205 -16.93 1.52 1.97
N PRO A 206 -17.57 0.40 2.35
CA PRO A 206 -16.98 -0.94 2.28
C PRO A 206 -16.69 -1.43 0.85
N ALA A 207 -17.28 -0.79 -0.18
CA ALA A 207 -17.01 -1.08 -1.59
C ALA A 207 -15.58 -0.65 -2.02
N LEU A 208 -14.95 0.29 -1.30
CA LEU A 208 -13.53 0.60 -1.53
C LEU A 208 -12.64 -0.64 -1.36
N LEU A 209 -13.00 -1.56 -0.46
CA LEU A 209 -12.22 -2.76 -0.21
C LEU A 209 -12.28 -3.78 -1.37
N ASP A 210 -13.27 -3.67 -2.28
CA ASP A 210 -13.35 -4.54 -3.47
C ASP A 210 -12.21 -4.24 -4.44
N THR A 211 -11.77 -2.98 -4.47
CA THR A 211 -10.67 -2.55 -5.33
C THR A 211 -9.34 -3.22 -4.97
N TYR A 212 -9.19 -3.84 -3.78
CA TYR A 212 -8.01 -4.64 -3.47
C TYR A 212 -7.87 -5.83 -4.43
N GLN A 213 -8.96 -6.54 -4.70
CA GLN A 213 -9.00 -7.65 -5.66
C GLN A 213 -8.57 -7.16 -7.04
N THR A 214 -9.29 -6.16 -7.57
CA THR A 214 -9.10 -5.67 -8.94
C THR A 214 -7.70 -5.10 -9.19
N GLU A 215 -7.09 -4.50 -8.17
CA GLU A 215 -5.77 -3.86 -8.30
C GLU A 215 -4.58 -4.79 -8.06
N ARG A 216 -4.71 -5.76 -7.15
CA ARG A 216 -3.59 -6.63 -6.75
C ARG A 216 -3.66 -8.01 -7.37
N HIS A 217 -4.87 -8.50 -7.62
CA HIS A 217 -5.14 -9.85 -8.13
C HIS A 217 -6.22 -9.78 -9.24
N PRO A 218 -5.98 -9.04 -10.33
CA PRO A 218 -6.95 -8.92 -11.42
C PRO A 218 -7.21 -10.28 -12.08
N ASP A 219 -8.45 -10.51 -12.49
CA ASP A 219 -8.85 -11.75 -13.20
C ASP A 219 -8.08 -11.95 -14.51
N THR A 220 -7.69 -10.84 -15.15
CA THR A 220 -6.89 -10.84 -16.37
C THR A 220 -5.41 -10.70 -16.03
N VAL A 221 -4.60 -11.65 -16.49
CA VAL A 221 -3.14 -11.54 -16.42
C VAL A 221 -2.69 -10.31 -17.22
N PRO A 222 -1.94 -9.37 -16.62
CA PRO A 222 -1.38 -8.24 -17.35
C PRO A 222 -0.48 -8.73 -18.50
N PRO A 223 -0.40 -7.97 -19.61
CA PRO A 223 0.51 -8.33 -20.69
C PRO A 223 1.97 -8.38 -20.18
N PRO A 224 2.83 -9.25 -20.74
CA PRO A 224 4.25 -9.29 -20.40
C PRO A 224 4.89 -7.91 -20.56
N ALA A 225 5.71 -7.51 -19.58
CA ALA A 225 6.39 -6.23 -19.57
C ALA A 225 7.81 -6.37 -18.97
N PRO A 226 8.73 -5.42 -19.24
CA PRO A 226 10.02 -5.38 -18.57
C PRO A 226 9.87 -5.35 -17.05
N VAL A 227 10.82 -5.95 -16.31
CA VAL A 227 10.79 -6.04 -14.84
C VAL A 227 10.60 -4.68 -14.17
N ASP A 228 11.26 -3.63 -14.66
CA ASP A 228 11.13 -2.28 -14.11
C ASP A 228 9.71 -1.70 -14.31
N ALA A 229 9.07 -2.00 -15.44
CA ALA A 229 7.67 -1.64 -15.68
C ALA A 229 6.74 -2.40 -14.73
N MET A 230 6.99 -3.70 -14.51
CA MET A 230 6.22 -4.51 -13.56
C MET A 230 6.43 -4.08 -12.09
N THR A 231 7.58 -3.47 -11.77
CA THR A 231 7.94 -3.09 -10.40
C THR A 231 7.49 -1.68 -10.03
N LEU A 232 7.68 -0.71 -10.93
CA LEU A 232 7.44 0.71 -10.67
C LEU A 232 6.37 1.32 -11.58
N GLY A 233 6.07 0.70 -12.72
CA GLY A 233 5.22 1.28 -13.76
C GLY A 233 3.88 0.59 -14.00
N PHE A 234 3.52 -0.41 -13.17
CA PHE A 234 2.23 -1.06 -13.25
C PHE A 234 1.10 -0.07 -12.95
N ARG A 235 -0.09 -0.36 -13.48
CA ARG A 235 -1.23 0.55 -13.40
C ARG A 235 -2.48 -0.14 -12.87
N TYR A 236 -3.12 0.51 -11.91
CA TYR A 236 -4.39 0.13 -11.35
C TYR A 236 -5.56 0.56 -12.23
N CYS A 237 -6.54 -0.33 -12.35
CA CYS A 237 -7.84 -0.08 -12.97
C CYS A 237 -8.90 -0.59 -11.99
N SER A 238 -9.59 0.33 -11.33
CA SER A 238 -10.62 0.02 -10.33
C SER A 238 -11.52 1.24 -10.14
N GLU A 239 -12.56 1.09 -9.35
CA GLU A 239 -13.48 2.15 -8.92
C GLU A 239 -12.77 3.23 -8.07
N ALA A 240 -11.60 2.91 -7.49
CA ALA A 240 -10.76 3.86 -6.76
C ALA A 240 -9.80 4.65 -7.67
N VAL A 241 -9.97 4.55 -9.00
CA VAL A 241 -9.24 5.30 -10.01
C VAL A 241 -10.22 5.84 -11.05
N ILE A 242 -10.25 7.15 -11.24
CA ILE A 242 -11.12 7.82 -12.21
C ILE A 242 -10.39 7.94 -13.55
N ASP A 243 -11.07 7.53 -14.62
CA ASP A 243 -10.56 7.48 -15.99
C ASP A 243 -9.20 6.75 -16.12
N PRO A 244 -9.10 5.51 -15.63
CA PRO A 244 -7.88 4.73 -15.79
C PRO A 244 -7.67 4.44 -17.28
N GLY A 245 -6.64 5.02 -17.89
CA GLY A 245 -6.28 4.77 -19.29
C GLY A 245 -5.71 3.35 -19.55
N GLY A 246 -6.26 2.31 -18.93
CA GLY A 246 -5.86 0.91 -19.04
C GLY A 246 -4.86 0.43 -17.97
N ASN A 247 -4.69 -0.90 -17.90
CA ASN A 247 -3.83 -1.62 -16.94
C ASN A 247 -2.45 -1.99 -17.52
N VAL A 248 -2.12 -1.50 -18.72
CA VAL A 248 -0.82 -1.74 -19.37
C VAL A 248 0.28 -1.01 -18.58
N ALA A 249 1.28 -1.76 -18.15
CA ALA A 249 2.43 -1.22 -17.44
C ALA A 249 3.23 -0.27 -18.34
N LEU A 250 3.69 0.84 -17.77
CA LEU A 250 4.54 1.82 -18.44
C LEU A 250 5.99 1.64 -17.99
N LEU A 251 6.95 2.06 -18.80
CA LEU A 251 8.31 2.22 -18.30
C LEU A 251 8.32 3.30 -17.21
N PRO A 252 9.12 3.17 -16.14
CA PRO A 252 9.17 4.20 -15.09
C PRO A 252 9.50 5.60 -15.62
N SER A 253 10.31 5.69 -16.67
CA SER A 253 10.66 6.94 -17.36
C SER A 253 9.49 7.59 -18.12
N GLN A 254 8.38 6.89 -18.32
CA GLN A 254 7.15 7.35 -18.99
C GLN A 254 6.05 7.79 -18.02
N LEU A 255 6.26 7.62 -16.71
CA LEU A 255 5.29 8.03 -15.70
C LEU A 255 5.17 9.56 -15.68
N ARG A 256 3.97 10.06 -15.94
CA ARG A 256 3.62 11.49 -15.99
C ARG A 256 2.31 11.75 -15.25
N GLY A 257 2.09 11.03 -14.16
CA GLY A 257 0.87 11.14 -13.34
C GLY A 257 -0.40 10.68 -14.03
N GLN A 258 -0.34 9.63 -14.87
CA GLN A 258 -1.55 9.04 -15.45
C GLN A 258 -2.40 8.39 -14.33
N PRO A 259 -3.74 8.53 -14.34
CA PRO A 259 -4.59 7.80 -13.40
C PRO A 259 -4.30 6.29 -13.41
N GLY A 260 -4.21 5.73 -12.21
CA GLY A 260 -3.85 4.35 -11.95
C GLY A 260 -2.36 4.09 -11.90
N SER A 261 -1.50 5.03 -12.33
CA SER A 261 -0.05 4.86 -12.21
C SER A 261 0.47 5.33 -10.86
N ARG A 262 1.63 4.81 -10.48
CA ARG A 262 2.45 5.41 -9.44
C ARG A 262 2.74 6.88 -9.79
N ALA A 263 2.70 7.77 -8.80
CA ALA A 263 3.10 9.16 -8.97
C ALA A 263 4.60 9.27 -9.32
N PRO A 264 5.00 10.22 -10.18
CA PRO A 264 6.39 10.37 -10.58
C PRO A 264 7.26 10.89 -9.44
N HIS A 265 8.48 10.37 -9.36
CA HIS A 265 9.55 10.96 -8.55
C HIS A 265 10.03 12.25 -9.22
N VAL A 266 9.99 13.36 -8.48
CA VAL A 266 10.68 14.59 -8.85
C VAL A 266 11.40 15.14 -7.61
N PRO A 267 12.70 15.46 -7.69
CA PRO A 267 13.39 16.22 -6.66
C PRO A 267 12.81 17.65 -6.55
N VAL A 268 12.44 18.04 -5.35
CA VAL A 268 11.82 19.35 -5.07
C VAL A 268 12.35 19.94 -3.77
N ALA A 269 12.33 21.27 -3.67
CA ALA A 269 12.41 21.98 -2.41
C ALA A 269 10.99 22.19 -1.87
N PHE A 270 10.65 21.48 -0.79
CA PHE A 270 9.42 21.66 -0.03
C PHE A 270 9.67 22.59 1.15
N PHE A 271 9.17 23.83 1.08
CA PHE A 271 9.51 24.89 2.03
C PHE A 271 11.02 24.96 2.34
N ASN A 272 11.84 25.00 1.28
CA ASN A 272 13.32 25.02 1.31
C ASN A 272 14.02 23.75 1.82
N ARG A 273 13.28 22.65 2.08
CA ARG A 273 13.89 21.35 2.39
C ARG A 273 13.90 20.46 1.14
N PRO A 274 15.06 19.93 0.74
CA PRO A 274 15.13 19.02 -0.40
C PRO A 274 14.43 17.71 -0.04
N ILE A 275 13.44 17.32 -0.84
CA ILE A 275 12.70 16.07 -0.73
C ILE A 275 12.42 15.49 -2.11
N SER A 276 11.91 14.26 -2.15
CA SER A 276 11.15 13.77 -3.30
C SER A 276 9.69 14.19 -3.19
N THR A 277 9.01 14.42 -4.31
CA THR A 277 7.53 14.45 -4.37
C THR A 277 6.86 13.26 -3.67
N LEU A 278 7.48 12.07 -3.71
CA LEU A 278 6.96 10.86 -3.08
C LEU A 278 6.92 10.95 -1.54
N ASP A 279 7.74 11.82 -0.94
CA ASP A 279 7.79 12.03 0.51
C ASP A 279 6.55 12.77 1.03
N LEU A 280 5.72 13.30 0.12
CA LEU A 280 4.43 13.93 0.46
C LEU A 280 3.33 12.89 0.70
N TYR A 281 3.51 11.66 0.22
CA TYR A 281 2.49 10.61 0.24
C TYR A 281 2.72 9.61 1.39
N GLY A 282 1.82 8.66 1.58
CA GLY A 282 1.98 7.58 2.57
C GLY A 282 0.97 7.60 3.73
N ARG A 283 0.23 8.70 3.94
CA ARG A 283 -0.72 8.79 5.07
C ARG A 283 -2.09 9.30 4.67
N ASP A 284 -2.12 10.45 4.02
CA ASP A 284 -3.33 11.16 3.61
C ASP A 284 -3.40 11.23 2.08
N PHE A 285 -4.57 11.52 1.52
CA PHE A 285 -4.67 11.94 0.13
C PHE A 285 -3.92 13.26 -0.07
N VAL A 286 -3.28 13.41 -1.23
CA VAL A 286 -2.56 14.63 -1.60
C VAL A 286 -3.08 15.14 -2.94
N ALA A 287 -3.41 16.41 -2.99
CA ALA A 287 -3.69 17.15 -4.21
C ALA A 287 -2.47 18.03 -4.55
N LEU A 288 -1.85 17.80 -5.70
CA LEU A 288 -0.87 18.74 -6.25
C LEU A 288 -1.58 19.65 -7.25
N VAL A 289 -1.65 20.93 -6.90
CA VAL A 289 -2.28 21.99 -7.69
C VAL A 289 -1.23 22.63 -8.59
N GLY A 290 -1.61 22.82 -9.86
CA GLY A 290 -0.76 23.48 -10.84
C GLY A 290 -0.34 24.89 -10.43
N SER A 291 0.74 25.37 -11.02
CA SER A 291 1.42 26.61 -10.63
C SER A 291 0.55 27.89 -10.66
N ALA A 292 -0.50 27.95 -11.50
CA ALA A 292 -1.42 29.08 -11.55
C ALA A 292 -2.41 29.11 -10.37
N GLY A 293 -2.64 27.96 -9.71
CA GLY A 293 -3.42 27.90 -8.47
C GLY A 293 -4.93 27.86 -8.64
N ALA A 294 -5.46 27.54 -9.82
CA ALA A 294 -6.90 27.46 -10.09
C ALA A 294 -7.67 26.53 -9.12
N TRP A 295 -6.98 25.55 -8.53
CA TRP A 295 -7.55 24.56 -7.58
C TRP A 295 -7.13 24.77 -6.12
N GLN A 296 -6.49 25.89 -5.76
CA GLN A 296 -5.87 26.11 -4.45
C GLN A 296 -6.80 25.85 -3.25
N HIS A 297 -8.10 26.12 -3.42
CA HIS A 297 -9.13 26.01 -2.39
C HIS A 297 -10.06 24.79 -2.58
N ALA A 298 -9.89 24.03 -3.66
CA ALA A 298 -10.82 22.94 -4.01
C ALA A 298 -10.84 21.79 -2.99
N GLY A 299 -9.76 21.63 -2.22
CA GLY A 299 -9.64 20.63 -1.16
C GLY A 299 -10.10 21.09 0.23
N GLU A 300 -10.55 22.33 0.40
CA GLU A 300 -10.93 22.85 1.72
C GLU A 300 -12.14 22.08 2.30
N GLY A 301 -12.01 21.64 3.55
CA GLY A 301 -13.04 20.82 4.22
C GLY A 301 -13.10 19.34 3.79
N LEU A 302 -12.23 18.92 2.86
CA LEU A 302 -12.13 17.54 2.37
C LEU A 302 -10.92 16.83 3.01
N PRO A 303 -10.92 15.49 3.09
CA PRO A 303 -9.82 14.71 3.68
C PRO A 303 -8.60 14.61 2.72
N VAL A 304 -8.09 15.75 2.25
CA VAL A 304 -6.99 15.86 1.29
C VAL A 304 -6.05 17.01 1.66
N ARG A 305 -4.74 16.77 1.58
CA ARG A 305 -3.72 17.82 1.73
C ARG A 305 -3.45 18.46 0.38
N THR A 306 -3.49 19.78 0.32
CA THR A 306 -3.32 20.52 -0.94
C THR A 306 -1.97 21.23 -0.98
N TYR A 307 -1.16 20.95 -2.00
CA TYR A 307 0.11 21.62 -2.25
C TYR A 307 0.15 22.26 -3.63
N ARG A 308 0.47 23.56 -3.71
CA ARG A 308 0.59 24.28 -4.98
C ARG A 308 2.03 24.31 -5.47
N ILE A 309 2.23 23.95 -6.74
CA ILE A 309 3.51 24.04 -7.44
C ILE A 309 3.96 25.52 -7.54
N GLY A 310 5.25 25.78 -7.41
CA GLY A 310 5.84 27.13 -7.33
C GLY A 310 5.70 27.82 -5.97
N THR A 311 4.74 27.39 -5.13
CA THR A 311 4.51 27.95 -3.80
C THR A 311 5.04 27.05 -2.69
N HIS A 312 4.46 25.86 -2.56
CA HIS A 312 4.88 24.88 -1.56
C HIS A 312 6.03 24.01 -2.09
N LEU A 313 6.02 23.74 -3.40
CA LEU A 313 6.98 22.87 -4.08
C LEU A 313 7.71 23.66 -5.16
N ARG A 314 9.04 23.69 -5.10
CA ARG A 314 9.90 24.33 -6.12
C ARG A 314 10.85 23.30 -6.71
N SER A 315 11.07 23.35 -8.01
CA SER A 315 12.04 22.50 -8.72
C SER A 315 12.59 23.27 -9.92
N ASP A 316 13.77 22.88 -10.37
CA ASP A 316 14.31 23.35 -11.65
C ASP A 316 13.60 22.67 -12.83
N ALA A 317 12.97 21.52 -12.60
CA ALA A 317 12.14 20.84 -13.58
C ALA A 317 10.73 21.44 -13.64
N ASP A 318 10.09 21.32 -14.81
CA ASP A 318 8.68 21.63 -14.99
C ASP A 318 7.81 20.59 -14.25
N LEU A 319 7.40 20.94 -13.04
CA LEU A 319 6.60 20.08 -12.16
C LEU A 319 5.17 19.86 -12.67
N ASP A 320 4.59 20.85 -13.36
CA ASP A 320 3.26 20.74 -13.95
C ASP A 320 3.28 19.65 -15.03
N ALA A 321 4.22 19.76 -15.98
CA ALA A 321 4.42 18.78 -17.04
C ALA A 321 4.85 17.40 -16.51
N ALA A 322 5.67 17.34 -15.45
CA ALA A 322 6.08 16.09 -14.83
C ALA A 322 4.89 15.29 -14.27
N HIS A 323 3.83 15.96 -13.83
CA HIS A 323 2.58 15.33 -13.36
C HIS A 323 1.48 15.29 -14.42
N GLY A 324 1.79 15.67 -15.66
CA GLY A 324 0.85 15.60 -16.80
C GLY A 324 -0.33 16.56 -16.67
N ILE A 325 -0.10 17.73 -16.06
CA ILE A 325 -1.08 18.82 -15.92
C ILE A 325 -0.53 20.12 -16.51
N THR A 326 -1.41 21.07 -16.82
CA THR A 326 -1.03 22.46 -17.10
C THR A 326 -0.94 23.24 -15.78
N PRO A 327 -0.45 24.50 -15.79
CA PRO A 327 -0.48 25.37 -14.62
C PRO A 327 -1.85 25.52 -13.93
N ASP A 328 -2.94 25.29 -14.67
CA ASP A 328 -4.32 25.38 -14.18
C ASP A 328 -4.92 24.03 -13.78
N GLY A 329 -4.13 22.95 -13.84
CA GLY A 329 -4.58 21.60 -13.54
C GLY A 329 -4.39 21.16 -12.09
N ILE A 330 -4.70 19.89 -11.84
CA ILE A 330 -4.57 19.23 -10.54
C ILE A 330 -4.35 17.73 -10.72
N VAL A 331 -3.58 17.13 -9.82
CA VAL A 331 -3.47 15.67 -9.67
C VAL A 331 -3.78 15.27 -8.24
N LEU A 332 -4.61 14.23 -8.07
CA LEU A 332 -5.00 13.65 -6.78
C LEU A 332 -4.30 12.30 -6.60
N ILE A 333 -3.51 12.19 -5.55
CA ILE A 333 -2.69 11.03 -5.20
C ILE A 333 -3.25 10.37 -3.93
N ARG A 334 -3.38 9.04 -3.99
CA ARG A 334 -3.77 8.18 -2.87
C ARG A 334 -2.70 8.08 -1.78
N PRO A 335 -3.07 7.64 -0.57
CA PRO A 335 -2.10 7.33 0.47
C PRO A 335 -1.00 6.37 0.03
N ASP A 336 -1.28 5.41 -0.87
CA ASP A 336 -0.28 4.48 -1.39
C ASP A 336 0.63 5.03 -2.51
N GLY A 337 0.49 6.31 -2.85
CA GLY A 337 1.30 7.00 -3.86
C GLY A 337 0.87 6.76 -5.30
N PHE A 338 -0.33 6.21 -5.52
CA PHE A 338 -0.93 6.06 -6.85
C PHE A 338 -1.81 7.25 -7.20
N VAL A 339 -1.78 7.68 -8.46
CA VAL A 339 -2.67 8.73 -8.95
C VAL A 339 -4.07 8.16 -9.08
N ALA A 340 -5.01 8.72 -8.33
CA ALA A 340 -6.40 8.32 -8.36
C ALA A 340 -7.19 9.07 -9.42
N TRP A 341 -6.84 10.34 -9.66
CA TRP A 341 -7.55 11.21 -10.59
C TRP A 341 -6.66 12.40 -10.96
N ARG A 342 -6.92 13.02 -12.12
CA ARG A 342 -6.33 14.30 -12.49
C ARG A 342 -7.30 15.11 -13.35
N SER A 343 -7.19 16.43 -13.28
CA SER A 343 -7.72 17.33 -14.30
C SER A 343 -6.54 18.04 -14.97
N PRO A 344 -6.30 17.85 -16.29
CA PRO A 344 -5.17 18.49 -16.96
C PRO A 344 -5.22 20.02 -16.93
N GLY A 345 -6.41 20.63 -16.81
CA GLY A 345 -6.60 22.07 -16.76
C GLY A 345 -7.74 22.49 -15.82
N PRO A 346 -8.24 23.73 -15.95
CA PRO A 346 -9.27 24.24 -15.06
C PRO A 346 -10.63 23.65 -15.42
N VAL A 347 -11.55 23.69 -14.46
CA VAL A 347 -12.96 23.35 -14.66
C VAL A 347 -13.83 24.48 -14.12
N THR A 348 -15.12 24.49 -14.48
CA THR A 348 -16.06 25.52 -14.05
C THR A 348 -16.22 25.59 -12.53
N ASP A 349 -16.29 24.43 -11.85
CA ASP A 349 -16.42 24.33 -10.40
C ASP A 349 -15.39 23.33 -9.84
N ALA A 350 -14.25 23.87 -9.41
CA ALA A 350 -13.13 23.08 -8.90
C ALA A 350 -13.48 22.37 -7.59
N THR A 351 -14.24 23.02 -6.70
CA THR A 351 -14.62 22.47 -5.39
C THR A 351 -15.54 21.27 -5.55
N GLU A 352 -16.59 21.38 -6.38
CA GLU A 352 -17.50 20.25 -6.62
C GLU A 352 -16.81 19.12 -7.39
N ALA A 353 -15.94 19.44 -8.35
CA ALA A 353 -15.18 18.41 -9.06
C ALA A 353 -14.26 17.61 -8.12
N MET A 354 -13.55 18.27 -7.21
CA MET A 354 -12.72 17.61 -6.19
C MET A 354 -13.56 16.77 -5.22
N ALA A 355 -14.67 17.33 -4.72
CA ALA A 355 -15.57 16.63 -3.81
C ALA A 355 -16.16 15.38 -4.46
N LYS A 356 -16.61 15.48 -5.72
CA LYS A 356 -17.11 14.35 -6.51
C LYS A 356 -16.03 13.28 -6.70
N ALA A 357 -14.81 13.68 -7.07
CA ALA A 357 -13.71 12.74 -7.25
C ALA A 357 -13.44 11.93 -5.96
N LEU A 358 -13.35 12.60 -4.81
CA LEU A 358 -13.15 11.94 -3.52
C LEU A 358 -14.33 11.05 -3.13
N ARG A 359 -15.58 11.47 -3.36
CA ARG A 359 -16.77 10.62 -3.11
C ARG A 359 -16.71 9.32 -3.93
N THR A 360 -16.39 9.42 -5.22
CA THR A 360 -16.21 8.25 -6.09
C THR A 360 -15.10 7.33 -5.58
N ILE A 361 -13.90 7.88 -5.33
CA ILE A 361 -12.74 7.08 -4.90
C ILE A 361 -12.98 6.42 -3.53
N LEU A 362 -13.64 7.11 -2.61
CA LEU A 362 -13.93 6.61 -1.26
C LEU A 362 -15.22 5.77 -1.19
N ALA A 363 -15.90 5.55 -2.32
CA ALA A 363 -17.18 4.86 -2.40
C ALA A 363 -18.23 5.41 -1.41
N ARG A 364 -18.48 6.73 -1.47
CA ARG A 364 -19.37 7.48 -0.56
C ARG A 364 -20.47 8.26 -1.25
#